data_AF-A0A7V2XAS6-F1
#
_entry.id   AF-A0A7V2XAS6-F1
#
_cell.length_a   1.000
_cell.length_b   1.000
_cell.length_c   1.000
_cell.angle_alpha   90.00
_cell.angle_beta   90.00
_cell.angle_gamma   90.00
#
_symmetry.space_group_name_H-M   'P 1'
#
loop_
_entity.id
_entity.type
_entity.pdbx_description
1 polymer ?
#
loop_
_entity_poly.entity_id
_entity_poly.type
_entity_poly.pdbx_seq_one_letter_code
_entity_poly.pdbx_strand_id
1 'polypeptide(L)'
;MERIEEELRKVVASLDKGTRLETVLAEEDEYRVVLSRGTHSDRASLSKELLEGFLESGKGRQEVKKVLGKVVSKLTLMARRRG
;
A
#
# COMPACT_ATOMS: atom_id res chain seq x y z
N MET A 1 14.22 3.20 5.48
CA MET A 1 12.74 3.10 5.41
C MET A 1 12.11 4.27 4.65
N GLU A 2 12.61 5.50 4.79
CA GLU A 2 12.04 6.70 4.16
C GLU A 2 11.78 6.59 2.64
N ARG A 3 12.75 6.08 1.86
CA ARG A 3 12.58 5.84 0.41
C ARG A 3 11.45 4.85 0.09
N ILE A 4 11.25 3.83 0.92
CA ILE A 4 10.21 2.82 0.72
C ILE A 4 8.83 3.46 0.91
N GLU A 5 8.67 4.22 1.99
CA GLU A 5 7.42 4.93 2.27
C GLU A 5 7.11 5.95 1.17
N GLU A 6 8.10 6.68 0.67
CA GLU A 6 7.90 7.65 -0.41
C GLU A 6 7.37 7.00 -1.69
N GLU A 7 8.00 5.90 -2.13
CA GLU A 7 7.57 5.19 -3.33
C GLU A 7 6.18 4.55 -3.16
N LEU A 8 5.92 3.95 -2.00
CA LEU A 8 4.60 3.41 -1.69
C LEU A 8 3.53 4.50 -1.59
N ARG A 9 3.84 5.68 -1.05
CA ARG A 9 2.94 6.85 -1.06
C ARG A 9 2.56 7.25 -2.48
N LYS A 10 3.53 7.29 -3.40
CA LYS A 10 3.26 7.60 -4.83
C LYS A 10 2.32 6.56 -5.44
N VAL A 11 2.54 5.28 -5.14
CA VAL A 11 1.66 4.20 -5.62
C VAL A 11 0.25 4.34 -5.04
N VAL A 12 0.11 4.50 -3.73
CA VAL A 12 -1.19 4.67 -3.05
C VAL A 12 -1.95 5.89 -3.61
N ALA A 13 -1.28 7.04 -3.75
CA ALA A 13 -1.87 8.24 -4.32
C ALA A 13 -2.31 8.07 -5.78
N SER A 14 -1.63 7.21 -6.54
CA SER A 14 -2.01 6.85 -7.91
C SER A 14 -3.23 5.92 -7.98
N LEU A 15 -3.50 5.15 -6.92
CA LEU A 15 -4.64 4.25 -6.83
C LEU A 15 -5.90 4.99 -6.37
N ASP A 16 -5.77 5.83 -5.33
CA ASP A 16 -6.88 6.60 -4.78
C ASP A 16 -6.37 7.77 -3.94
N LYS A 17 -6.82 9.00 -4.24
CA LYS A 17 -6.40 10.23 -3.53
C LYS A 17 -6.96 10.33 -2.11
N GLY A 18 -7.97 9.54 -1.76
CA GLY A 18 -8.60 9.53 -0.43
C GLY A 18 -7.93 8.57 0.55
N THR A 19 -7.02 7.71 0.08
CA THR A 19 -6.33 6.71 0.89
C THR A 19 -4.93 7.19 1.21
N ARG A 20 -4.49 7.00 2.46
CA ARG A 20 -3.18 7.42 2.96
C ARG A 20 -2.34 6.21 3.35
N LEU A 21 -1.03 6.31 3.14
CA LEU A 21 -0.06 5.42 3.76
C LEU A 21 0.20 5.91 5.18
N GLU A 22 -0.06 5.05 6.17
CA GLU A 22 0.16 5.36 7.59
C GLU A 22 1.56 4.94 8.04
N THR A 23 1.93 3.68 7.78
CA THR A 23 3.22 3.14 8.16
C THR A 23 3.60 1.93 7.33
N VAL A 24 4.90 1.66 7.27
CA VAL A 24 5.47 0.45 6.68
C VAL A 24 6.33 -0.23 7.74
N LEU A 25 5.97 -1.46 8.10
CA LEU A 25 6.71 -2.28 9.06
C LEU A 25 7.48 -3.35 8.30
N ALA A 26 8.77 -3.45 8.56
CA ALA A 26 9.59 -4.54 8.03
C ALA A 26 9.50 -5.74 8.98
N GLU A 27 9.19 -6.91 8.45
CA GLU A 27 9.29 -8.22 9.09
C GLU A 27 10.35 -9.07 8.38
N GLU A 28 10.55 -10.30 8.83
CA GLU A 28 11.67 -11.15 8.36
C GLU A 28 11.65 -11.36 6.83
N ASP A 29 10.48 -11.70 6.27
CA ASP A 29 10.29 -11.99 4.84
C ASP A 29 9.28 -11.09 4.13
N GLU A 30 8.64 -10.16 4.85
CA GLU A 30 7.59 -9.29 4.31
C GLU A 30 7.66 -7.85 4.83
N TYR A 31 7.01 -6.95 4.11
CA TYR A 31 6.68 -5.60 4.55
C TYR A 31 5.18 -5.50 4.74
N ARG A 32 4.76 -5.11 5.95
CA ARG A 32 3.38 -4.76 6.24
C ARG A 32 3.14 -3.28 5.99
N VAL A 33 2.25 -3.01 5.05
CA VAL A 33 1.87 -1.67 4.61
C VAL A 33 0.50 -1.35 5.18
N VAL A 34 0.42 -0.37 6.09
CA VAL A 34 -0.84 0.05 6.70
C VAL A 34 -1.39 1.25 5.94
N LEU A 35 -2.64 1.13 5.48
CA LEU A 35 -3.35 2.17 4.74
C LEU A 35 -4.57 2.63 5.54
N SER A 36 -4.95 3.90 5.39
CA SER A 36 -6.15 4.47 6.01
C SER A 36 -7.00 5.27 5.01
N ARG A 37 -8.31 5.33 5.29
CA ARG A 37 -9.26 6.24 4.65
C ARG A 37 -10.32 6.66 5.65
N GLY A 38 -10.32 7.94 6.03
CA GLY A 38 -11.21 8.45 7.08
C GLY A 38 -10.94 7.75 8.42
N THR A 39 -11.96 7.11 8.99
CA THR A 39 -11.86 6.35 10.25
C THR A 39 -11.56 4.86 10.05
N HIS A 40 -11.33 4.43 8.81
CA HIS A 40 -11.02 3.04 8.48
C HIS A 40 -9.54 2.87 8.18
N SER A 41 -8.96 1.79 8.68
CA SER A 41 -7.60 1.36 8.35
C SER A 41 -7.58 -0.13 8.04
N ASP A 42 -6.66 -0.53 7.17
CA ASP A 42 -6.42 -1.92 6.81
C ASP A 42 -4.97 -2.10 6.33
N ARG A 43 -4.52 -3.35 6.20
CA ARG A 43 -3.12 -3.66 5.92
C ARG A 43 -2.96 -4.54 4.69
N ALA A 44 -1.83 -4.37 4.01
CA ALA A 44 -1.35 -5.26 2.96
C ALA A 44 0.00 -5.85 3.34
N SER A 45 0.26 -7.10 2.95
CA SER A 45 1.59 -7.71 3.02
C SER A 45 2.22 -7.73 1.63
N LEU A 46 3.46 -7.25 1.52
CA LEU A 46 4.30 -7.34 0.33
C LEU A 46 5.50 -8.21 0.68
N SER A 47 5.81 -9.24 -0.12
CA SER A 47 7.06 -9.98 0.09
C SER A 47 8.26 -9.05 -0.09
N LYS A 48 9.33 -9.34 0.66
CA LYS A 48 10.58 -8.58 0.57
C LYS A 48 11.12 -8.54 -0.86
N GLU A 49 11.16 -9.69 -1.53
CA GLU A 49 11.59 -9.81 -2.94
C GLU A 49 10.76 -8.92 -3.89
N LEU A 50 9.44 -8.89 -3.73
CA LEU A 50 8.57 -8.09 -4.59
C LEU A 50 8.84 -6.59 -4.39
N LEU A 51 8.99 -6.16 -3.13
CA LEU A 51 9.21 -4.75 -2.82
C LEU A 51 10.61 -4.29 -3.24
N GLU A 52 11.63 -5.10 -2.99
CA GLU A 52 13.02 -4.82 -3.41
C GLU A 52 13.12 -4.73 -4.93
N GLY A 53 12.57 -5.70 -5.66
CA GLY A 53 12.55 -5.67 -7.13
C GLY A 53 11.85 -4.42 -7.69
N PHE A 54 10.79 -3.96 -7.02
CA PHE A 54 10.09 -2.73 -7.36
C PHE A 54 10.95 -1.48 -7.10
N LEU A 55 11.63 -1.41 -5.96
CA LEU A 55 12.43 -0.24 -5.57
C LEU A 55 13.71 -0.09 -6.39
N GLU A 56 14.34 -1.20 -6.76
CA GLU A 56 15.61 -1.21 -7.50
C GLU A 56 15.42 -0.95 -8.99
N SER A 57 14.42 -1.60 -9.60
CA SER A 57 14.29 -1.66 -11.06
C SER A 57 12.89 -1.33 -11.59
N GLY A 58 11.92 -1.10 -10.70
CA GLY A 58 10.50 -0.97 -11.08
C GLY A 58 9.82 -2.30 -11.43
N LYS A 59 10.54 -3.43 -11.37
CA LYS A 59 10.00 -4.78 -11.61
C LYS A 59 8.94 -5.09 -10.56
N GLY A 60 7.82 -5.69 -10.96
CA GLY A 60 6.74 -6.02 -10.03
C GLY A 60 5.83 -4.85 -9.63
N ARG A 61 5.99 -3.65 -10.20
CA ARG A 61 5.12 -2.49 -9.95
C ARG A 61 3.62 -2.79 -10.10
N GLN A 62 3.24 -3.59 -11.09
CA GLN A 62 1.84 -3.99 -11.28
C GLN A 62 1.34 -4.90 -10.17
N GLU A 63 2.17 -5.82 -9.67
CA GLU A 63 1.79 -6.69 -8.56
C GLU A 63 1.71 -5.91 -7.25
N VAL A 64 2.64 -4.98 -7.00
CA VAL A 64 2.55 -4.02 -5.87
C VAL A 64 1.23 -3.22 -5.95
N LYS A 65 0.91 -2.65 -7.12
CA LYS A 65 -0.35 -1.93 -7.34
C LYS A 65 -1.57 -2.80 -7.09
N LYS A 66 -1.55 -4.05 -7.52
CA LYS A 66 -2.66 -5.00 -7.35
C LYS A 66 -2.86 -5.36 -5.88
N VAL A 67 -1.79 -5.63 -5.13
CA VAL A 67 -1.86 -5.93 -3.70
C VAL A 67 -2.42 -4.74 -2.93
N LEU A 68 -1.85 -3.54 -3.12
CA LEU A 68 -2.33 -2.32 -2.46
C LEU A 68 -3.75 -1.94 -2.93
N GLY A 69 -4.05 -2.14 -4.21
CA GLY A 69 -5.34 -1.83 -4.83
C GLY A 69 -6.50 -2.62 -4.22
N LYS A 70 -6.28 -3.87 -3.80
CA LYS A 70 -7.30 -4.65 -3.06
C LYS A 70 -7.67 -3.98 -1.74
N VAL A 71 -6.67 -3.51 -0.99
CA VAL A 71 -6.88 -2.84 0.30
C VAL A 71 -7.52 -1.48 0.11
N VAL A 72 -7.05 -0.68 -0.86
CA VAL A 72 -7.66 0.60 -1.26
C VAL A 72 -9.13 0.42 -1.65
N SER A 73 -9.45 -0.61 -2.44
CA SER A 73 -10.83 -0.91 -2.86
C SER A 73 -11.71 -1.25 -1.65
N LYS A 74 -11.22 -2.10 -0.74
CA LYS A 74 -11.92 -2.43 0.51
C LYS A 74 -12.18 -1.19 1.36
N LEU A 75 -11.16 -0.35 1.58
CA LEU A 75 -11.29 0.90 2.34
C LEU A 75 -12.30 1.86 1.69
N THR A 76 -12.30 1.96 0.36
CA THR A 76 -13.26 2.78 -0.39
C THR A 76 -14.70 2.29 -0.19
N LEU A 77 -14.92 0.97 -0.24
CA LEU A 77 -16.24 0.39 0.01
C LEU A 77 -16.71 0.61 1.44
N MET A 78 -15.81 0.49 2.43
CA MET A 78 -16.14 0.75 3.84
C MET A 78 -16.51 2.23 4.06
N ALA A 79 -15.76 3.15 3.47
CA ALA A 79 -16.06 4.58 3.55
C ALA A 79 -17.40 4.95 2.89
N ARG A 80 -17.77 4.31 1.77
CA ARG A 80 -19.04 4.57 1.05
C ARG A 80 -20.27 4.08 1.80
N ARG A 81 -20.20 2.99 2.57
CA ARG A 81 -21.36 2.45 3.32
C ARG A 81 -21.86 3.37 4.46
N ARG A 82 -21.16 4.47 4.76
CA ARG A 82 -21.58 5.48 5.75
C ARG A 82 -22.17 6.74 5.11
N GLY A 83 -22.22 6.82 3.78
CA GLY A 83 -22.82 7.93 3.03
C GLY A 83 -24.23 7.62 2.56
#